data_AF-A0A2K3MPX8-F1
#
_entry.id   AF-A0A2K3MPX8-F1
#
_cell.length_a   1.000
_cell.length_b   1.000
_cell.length_c   1.000
_cell.angle_alpha   90.00
_cell.angle_beta   90.00
_cell.angle_gamma   90.00
#
_symmetry.space_group_name_H-M   'P 1'
#
loop_
_entity.id
_entity.type
_entity.pdbx_description
1 polymer ?
#
loop_
_entity_poly.entity_id
_entity_poly.type
_entity_poly.pdbx_seq_one_letter_code
_entity_poly.pdbx_strand_id
1 'polypeptide(L)'
;MDIEDDPDYDIFRDDEDDPDAQISRENDSTKEYVVYLVDASSKMFNTTCPSSSPGNQPETLRGAHSKQEEGNKEDEAESHFQIALSSISHSLKAQIINKSYDQVAICFFNTRERKNLQDLNGVYVFNVADRDYLDRPTARLIKEFDNLEESFSKNIGSQHGVMPGTRENPLYNAIWVAQALLRKGSAKTVDKRILLFTNEDDPFGRVTGAIKSDMTRTTLQRAKDTQDLGITIELLPLSCPNEIFDISKFYADLIGLEGDDLVNFMASAGNKLEDMKDQLRKRMFTKRRVNKFKFTLVDGVSIDLNSYALIRPTVPGSITWLDSVTNRPLKSERNFFCADTGALVEESTTRFHPYKSASKGLWKKRFQPNKYPPKTRYQTIPPGVTLKEGVSIPYILPYRHPYYQINEIEKIVKGMLLPGIIRRN
;
A
#
# COMPACT_ATOMS: atom_id res chain seq x y z
N MET A 1 -1.52 49.72 -26.29
CA MET A 1 -1.39 49.22 -24.92
C MET A 1 -0.97 47.79 -25.07
N ASP A 2 0.32 47.62 -24.84
CA ASP A 2 1.14 46.49 -25.24
C ASP A 2 0.78 45.24 -24.46
N ILE A 3 0.80 44.11 -25.15
CA ILE A 3 0.74 42.78 -24.56
C ILE A 3 2.17 42.51 -24.07
N GLU A 4 2.38 42.62 -22.75
CA GLU A 4 3.60 42.14 -22.12
C GLU A 4 3.56 40.61 -22.10
N ASP A 5 4.43 40.01 -22.91
CA ASP A 5 4.79 38.60 -22.84
C ASP A 5 5.46 38.32 -21.48
N ASP A 6 4.81 37.52 -20.64
CA ASP A 6 5.34 37.02 -19.37
C ASP A 6 6.30 35.84 -19.68
N PRO A 7 7.63 35.98 -19.50
CA PRO A 7 8.60 35.02 -20.03
C PRO A 7 8.80 33.75 -19.16
N ASP A 8 8.00 33.53 -18.12
CA ASP A 8 8.23 32.43 -17.15
C ASP A 8 7.30 31.21 -17.31
N TYR A 9 6.47 31.14 -18.35
CA TYR A 9 5.66 29.95 -18.65
C TYR A 9 6.42 28.93 -19.51
N ASP A 10 7.51 28.41 -18.95
CA ASP A 10 8.26 27.32 -19.59
C ASP A 10 7.53 25.98 -19.39
N ILE A 11 6.83 25.56 -20.45
CA ILE A 11 6.10 24.27 -20.54
C ILE A 11 7.03 23.04 -20.43
N PHE A 12 8.35 23.25 -20.44
CA PHE A 12 9.38 22.20 -20.39
C PHE A 12 10.25 22.24 -19.13
N ARG A 13 9.78 22.83 -18.02
CA ARG A 13 10.51 22.77 -16.76
C ARG A 13 10.64 21.31 -16.29
N ASP A 14 11.84 20.74 -16.41
CA ASP A 14 12.17 19.42 -15.88
C ASP A 14 11.97 19.45 -14.35
N ASP A 15 11.36 18.39 -13.81
CA ASP A 15 10.99 18.20 -12.38
C ASP A 15 12.19 18.33 -11.40
N GLU A 16 13.42 18.56 -11.87
CA GLU A 16 14.61 18.74 -11.03
C GLU A 16 14.73 20.12 -10.38
N ASP A 17 14.00 21.14 -10.85
CA ASP A 17 14.09 22.52 -10.36
C ASP A 17 13.00 22.93 -9.34
N ASP A 18 12.19 21.98 -8.85
CA ASP A 18 11.28 22.21 -7.72
C ASP A 18 12.06 22.27 -6.38
N PRO A 19 12.05 23.39 -5.63
CA PRO A 19 12.73 23.47 -4.34
C PRO A 19 12.23 22.45 -3.30
N ASP A 20 11.02 21.88 -3.46
CA ASP A 20 10.51 20.79 -2.62
C ASP A 20 11.05 19.40 -3.04
N ALA A 21 11.60 19.26 -4.25
CA ALA A 21 12.23 18.02 -4.73
C ALA A 21 13.58 17.76 -4.03
N GLN A 22 14.31 18.80 -3.63
CA GLN A 22 15.62 18.67 -2.98
C GLN A 22 15.55 18.00 -1.60
N ILE A 23 14.43 18.14 -0.88
CA ILE A 23 14.20 17.56 0.46
C ILE A 23 13.84 16.06 0.37
N SER A 24 13.46 15.59 -0.83
CA SER A 24 12.86 14.27 -1.07
C SER A 24 13.85 13.15 -1.42
N ARG A 25 15.12 13.48 -1.66
CA ARG A 25 16.10 12.59 -2.32
C ARG A 25 16.49 11.32 -1.56
N GLU A 26 16.14 11.17 -0.28
CA GLU A 26 16.54 9.98 0.51
C GLU A 26 15.62 8.75 0.35
N ASN A 27 14.45 8.84 -0.32
CA ASN A 27 13.48 7.73 -0.37
C ASN A 27 12.75 7.49 -1.70
N ASP A 28 13.23 8.05 -2.82
CA ASP A 28 12.54 7.98 -4.13
C ASP A 28 12.43 6.58 -4.76
N SER A 29 12.84 5.50 -4.08
CA SER A 29 12.64 4.12 -4.57
C SER A 29 11.42 3.39 -3.99
N THR A 30 10.57 4.07 -3.21
CA THR A 30 9.41 3.42 -2.55
C THR A 30 8.10 4.21 -2.58
N LYS A 31 7.99 5.28 -3.36
CA LYS A 31 6.73 6.05 -3.47
C LYS A 31 5.71 5.25 -4.26
N GLU A 32 4.46 5.32 -3.82
CA GLU A 32 3.34 4.63 -4.45
C GLU A 32 2.19 5.60 -4.72
N TYR A 33 1.67 5.54 -5.95
CA TYR A 33 0.52 6.31 -6.41
C TYR A 33 -0.64 5.38 -6.71
N VAL A 34 -1.78 5.61 -6.05
CA VAL A 34 -2.94 4.71 -6.11
C VAL A 34 -4.20 5.47 -6.49
N VAL A 35 -4.93 4.98 -7.49
CA VAL A 35 -6.30 5.42 -7.78
C VAL A 35 -7.26 4.34 -7.34
N TYR A 36 -8.10 4.63 -6.33
CA TYR A 36 -9.25 3.82 -5.99
C TYR A 36 -10.37 4.13 -6.98
N LEU A 37 -10.75 3.15 -7.80
CA LEU A 37 -11.79 3.27 -8.81
C LEU A 37 -13.00 2.45 -8.37
N VAL A 38 -14.08 3.11 -7.95
CA VAL A 38 -15.23 2.47 -7.32
C VAL A 38 -16.45 2.56 -8.22
N ASP A 39 -17.07 1.41 -8.49
CA ASP A 39 -18.35 1.35 -9.18
C ASP A 39 -19.46 1.93 -8.29
N ALA A 40 -20.18 2.91 -8.83
CA ALA A 40 -21.34 3.53 -8.20
C ALA A 40 -22.64 3.17 -8.95
N SER A 41 -22.68 2.06 -9.68
CA SER A 41 -23.91 1.54 -10.29
C SER A 41 -24.92 1.12 -9.23
N SER A 42 -26.21 1.12 -9.57
CA SER A 42 -27.27 0.77 -8.62
C SER A 42 -27.13 -0.65 -8.03
N LYS A 43 -26.43 -1.55 -8.72
CA LYS A 43 -26.14 -2.92 -8.26
C LYS A 43 -25.27 -2.91 -6.99
N MET A 44 -24.37 -1.94 -6.86
CA MET A 44 -23.47 -1.82 -5.70
C MET A 44 -24.21 -1.42 -4.41
N PHE A 45 -25.33 -0.72 -4.53
CA PHE A 45 -26.16 -0.29 -3.39
C PHE A 45 -27.21 -1.32 -2.99
N ASN A 46 -27.76 -2.05 -3.97
CA ASN A 46 -28.87 -2.97 -3.74
C ASN A 46 -28.44 -4.36 -3.24
N THR A 47 -27.21 -4.78 -3.54
CA THR A 47 -26.69 -6.07 -3.07
C THR A 47 -26.12 -5.90 -1.68
N THR A 48 -26.74 -6.57 -0.70
CA THR A 48 -26.28 -6.60 0.70
C THR A 48 -25.72 -7.96 1.05
N CYS A 49 -24.63 -7.99 1.82
CA CYS A 49 -24.08 -9.24 2.34
C CYS A 49 -24.24 -9.27 3.88
N PRO A 50 -24.49 -10.45 4.48
CA PRO A 50 -24.54 -10.58 5.93
C PRO A 50 -23.17 -10.22 6.52
N SER A 51 -23.17 -9.37 7.56
CA SER A 51 -21.94 -8.89 8.20
C SER A 51 -21.17 -10.06 8.83
N SER A 52 -19.93 -10.30 8.39
CA SER A 52 -19.03 -11.21 9.08
C SER A 52 -18.41 -10.46 10.27
N SER A 53 -19.02 -10.57 11.44
CA SER A 53 -18.39 -10.09 12.67
C SER A 53 -17.07 -10.84 12.93
N PRO A 54 -15.97 -10.16 13.30
CA PRO A 54 -14.74 -10.81 13.72
C PRO A 54 -14.90 -11.36 15.14
N GLY A 55 -15.38 -12.60 15.24
CA GLY A 55 -15.29 -13.39 16.47
C GLY A 55 -13.83 -13.76 16.74
N ASN A 56 -13.16 -12.98 17.61
CA ASN A 56 -12.03 -13.30 18.50
C ASN A 56 -11.04 -12.14 18.61
N GLN A 57 -11.35 -11.13 19.42
CA GLN A 57 -10.32 -10.45 20.20
C GLN A 57 -10.30 -11.11 21.59
N PRO A 58 -9.14 -11.56 22.11
CA PRO A 58 -9.07 -12.04 23.48
C PRO A 58 -9.28 -10.86 24.44
N GLU A 59 -10.33 -10.94 25.24
CA GLU A 59 -10.58 -10.08 26.38
C GLU A 59 -9.42 -10.16 27.38
N THR A 60 -8.50 -9.20 27.35
CA THR A 60 -7.81 -8.79 28.57
C THR A 60 -7.47 -7.31 28.46
N LEU A 61 -7.93 -6.54 29.47
CA LEU A 61 -7.61 -5.14 29.79
C LEU A 61 -8.55 -4.08 29.18
N ARG A 62 -9.80 -4.03 29.67
CA ARG A 62 -10.58 -2.78 29.73
C ARG A 62 -10.73 -2.34 31.18
N GLY A 63 -9.95 -1.33 31.56
CA GLY A 63 -10.17 -0.56 32.78
C GLY A 63 -11.45 0.29 32.65
N ALA A 64 -12.11 0.46 33.80
CA ALA A 64 -13.39 1.14 33.95
C ALA A 64 -13.39 2.57 33.42
N HIS A 65 -14.39 2.94 32.61
CA HIS A 65 -15.30 4.07 32.83
C HIS A 65 -16.29 4.23 31.64
N SER A 66 -17.45 4.81 31.97
CA SER A 66 -18.65 5.14 31.17
C SER A 66 -19.47 3.99 30.59
N LYS A 67 -20.52 3.61 31.35
CA LYS A 67 -21.78 3.06 30.85
C LYS A 67 -22.57 4.19 30.18
N GLN A 68 -22.89 4.07 28.90
CA GLN A 68 -24.05 4.73 28.28
C GLN A 68 -24.41 4.04 26.96
N GLU A 69 -25.66 3.57 26.92
CA GLU A 69 -26.53 3.30 25.77
C GLU A 69 -26.08 2.19 24.78
N GLU A 70 -26.30 0.94 25.19
CA GLU A 70 -26.53 -0.17 24.27
C GLU A 70 -27.94 -0.02 23.65
N GLY A 71 -27.99 0.68 22.52
CA GLY A 71 -29.10 0.56 21.57
C GLY A 71 -28.85 -0.64 20.65
N ASN A 72 -29.85 -1.52 20.52
CA ASN A 72 -29.91 -2.59 19.53
C ASN A 72 -29.53 -2.04 18.14
N LYS A 73 -28.31 -2.32 17.66
CA LYS A 73 -28.03 -2.34 16.22
C LYS A 73 -28.26 -3.78 15.78
N GLU A 74 -29.49 -4.04 15.34
CA GLU A 74 -29.81 -5.24 14.57
C GLU A 74 -28.83 -5.34 13.40
N ASP A 75 -28.46 -6.56 13.02
CA ASP A 75 -27.50 -6.90 11.97
C ASP A 75 -27.91 -6.31 10.62
N GLU A 76 -27.62 -5.03 10.40
CA GLU A 76 -27.89 -4.34 9.15
C GLU A 76 -26.90 -4.84 8.10
N ALA A 77 -27.41 -5.53 7.09
CA ALA A 77 -26.60 -6.09 6.03
C ALA A 77 -25.93 -4.96 5.24
N GLU A 78 -24.59 -4.90 5.26
CA GLU A 78 -23.84 -3.87 4.54
C GLU A 78 -23.93 -4.11 3.03
N SER A 79 -24.15 -3.03 2.27
CA SER A 79 -24.08 -3.02 0.82
C SER A 79 -22.63 -3.15 0.32
N HIS A 80 -22.44 -3.64 -0.91
CA HIS A 80 -21.12 -3.67 -1.52
C HIS A 80 -20.45 -2.30 -1.64
N PHE A 81 -21.25 -1.25 -1.87
CA PHE A 81 -20.75 0.13 -1.87
C PHE A 81 -20.20 0.54 -0.49
N GLN A 82 -20.93 0.26 0.59
CA GLN A 82 -20.48 0.50 1.98
C GLN A 82 -19.19 -0.27 2.28
N ILE A 83 -19.11 -1.54 1.88
CA ILE A 83 -17.91 -2.37 2.07
C ILE A 83 -16.69 -1.74 1.36
N ALA A 84 -16.87 -1.25 0.12
CA ALA A 84 -15.81 -0.58 -0.63
C ALA A 84 -15.34 0.71 0.09
N LEU A 85 -16.26 1.58 0.51
CA LEU A 85 -15.93 2.80 1.25
C LEU A 85 -15.21 2.49 2.57
N SER A 86 -15.74 1.55 3.36
CA SER A 86 -15.14 1.13 4.64
C SER A 86 -13.72 0.58 4.45
N SER A 87 -13.51 -0.21 3.39
CA SER A 87 -12.20 -0.77 3.05
C SER A 87 -11.21 0.32 2.64
N ILE A 88 -11.63 1.28 1.80
CA ILE A 88 -10.80 2.42 1.40
C ILE A 88 -10.44 3.29 2.60
N SER A 89 -11.41 3.62 3.46
CA SER A 89 -11.17 4.38 4.69
C SER A 89 -10.12 3.72 5.58
N HIS A 90 -10.21 2.40 5.77
CA HIS A 90 -9.21 1.63 6.51
C HIS A 90 -7.83 1.68 5.85
N SER A 91 -7.78 1.57 4.51
CA SER A 91 -6.53 1.68 3.75
C SER A 91 -5.87 3.05 3.93
N LEU A 92 -6.64 4.16 3.84
CA LEU A 92 -6.15 5.52 4.05
C LEU A 92 -5.58 5.70 5.46
N LYS A 93 -6.27 5.19 6.48
CA LYS A 93 -5.79 5.19 7.88
C LYS A 93 -4.45 4.43 8.00
N ALA A 94 -4.34 3.27 7.36
CA ALA A 94 -3.12 2.47 7.37
C ALA A 94 -1.96 3.12 6.60
N GLN A 95 -2.25 3.84 5.51
CA GLN A 95 -1.26 4.59 4.73
C GLN A 95 -0.69 5.77 5.53
N ILE A 96 -1.50 6.51 6.30
CA ILE A 96 -0.99 7.57 7.19
C ILE A 96 0.06 7.02 8.18
N ILE A 97 -0.17 5.82 8.71
CA ILE A 97 0.73 5.19 9.69
C ILE A 97 2.01 4.67 9.03
N ASN A 98 1.90 4.02 7.87
CA ASN A 98 2.99 3.23 7.30
C ASN A 98 3.70 3.88 6.09
N LYS A 99 3.02 4.77 5.37
CA LYS A 99 3.45 5.33 4.07
C LYS A 99 2.91 6.75 3.85
N SER A 100 3.22 7.69 4.74
CA SER A 100 2.65 9.04 4.76
C SER A 100 2.98 9.93 3.54
N TYR A 101 3.93 9.54 2.70
CA TYR A 101 4.32 10.26 1.48
C TYR A 101 3.63 9.76 0.21
N ASP A 102 2.92 8.63 0.29
CA ASP A 102 2.17 8.11 -0.83
C ASP A 102 1.02 9.05 -1.19
N GLN A 103 0.60 9.01 -2.44
CA GLN A 103 -0.48 9.85 -2.94
C GLN A 103 -1.59 9.01 -3.54
N VAL A 104 -2.82 9.47 -3.35
CA VAL A 104 -4.03 8.75 -3.71
C VAL A 104 -5.04 9.64 -4.42
N ALA A 105 -5.84 9.02 -5.27
CA ALA A 105 -7.11 9.58 -5.72
C ALA A 105 -8.23 8.56 -5.54
N ILE A 106 -9.44 9.06 -5.29
CA ILE A 106 -10.67 8.28 -5.15
C ILE A 106 -11.61 8.75 -6.25
N CYS A 107 -11.96 7.83 -7.12
CA CYS A 107 -12.78 8.05 -8.29
C CYS A 107 -13.99 7.12 -8.25
N PHE A 108 -15.16 7.66 -8.53
CA PHE A 108 -16.39 6.91 -8.71
C PHE A 108 -16.78 6.90 -10.18
N PHE A 109 -17.25 5.77 -10.69
CA PHE A 109 -17.80 5.68 -12.04
C PHE A 109 -19.22 5.12 -12.04
N ASN A 110 -19.96 5.32 -13.12
CA ASN A 110 -21.43 5.18 -13.13
C ASN A 110 -22.10 6.18 -12.19
N THR A 111 -21.61 7.43 -12.16
CA THR A 111 -22.17 8.51 -11.34
C THR A 111 -23.12 9.41 -12.12
N ARG A 112 -24.09 10.03 -11.45
CA ARG A 112 -24.99 11.01 -12.07
C ARG A 112 -24.25 12.33 -12.34
N GLU A 113 -23.58 12.85 -11.32
CA GLU A 113 -22.72 14.01 -11.46
C GLU A 113 -21.36 13.61 -12.05
N ARG A 114 -20.73 14.53 -12.78
CA ARG A 114 -19.35 14.37 -13.26
C ARG A 114 -18.45 15.44 -12.67
N LYS A 115 -17.25 15.04 -12.29
CA LYS A 115 -16.19 15.93 -11.81
C LYS A 115 -14.84 15.31 -12.14
N ASN A 116 -14.23 15.72 -13.22
CA ASN A 116 -12.89 15.27 -13.62
C ASN A 116 -12.29 16.28 -14.63
N LEU A 117 -10.95 16.31 -14.73
CA LEU A 117 -10.24 17.27 -15.58
C LEU A 117 -10.60 17.14 -17.07
N GLN A 118 -11.00 15.96 -17.51
CA GLN A 118 -11.35 15.68 -18.90
C GLN A 118 -12.83 15.94 -19.24
N ASP A 119 -13.65 16.37 -18.27
CA ASP A 119 -15.10 16.55 -18.38
C ASP A 119 -15.85 15.32 -18.94
N LEU A 120 -15.36 14.11 -18.63
CA LEU A 120 -15.97 12.86 -19.10
C LEU A 120 -17.21 12.49 -18.27
N ASN A 121 -18.27 12.06 -18.95
CA ASN A 121 -19.52 11.65 -18.33
C ASN A 121 -19.36 10.39 -17.46
N GLY A 122 -20.16 10.33 -16.39
CA GLY A 122 -20.27 9.16 -15.53
C GLY A 122 -19.05 8.91 -14.64
N VAL A 123 -18.18 9.90 -14.43
CA VAL A 123 -16.97 9.79 -13.59
C VAL A 123 -16.84 11.00 -12.66
N TYR A 124 -16.66 10.74 -11.36
CA TYR A 124 -16.50 11.74 -10.31
C TYR A 124 -15.23 11.49 -9.49
N VAL A 125 -14.31 12.45 -9.49
CA VAL A 125 -13.08 12.46 -8.69
C VAL A 125 -13.34 13.20 -7.37
N PHE A 126 -13.18 12.51 -6.26
CA PHE A 126 -13.61 12.99 -4.95
C PHE A 126 -12.60 13.93 -4.26
N ASN A 127 -11.36 13.48 -4.08
CA ASN A 127 -10.39 14.11 -3.17
C ASN A 127 -9.34 14.99 -3.85
N VAL A 128 -9.34 15.06 -5.17
CA VAL A 128 -8.33 15.83 -5.92
C VAL A 128 -8.95 17.15 -6.37
N ALA A 129 -8.24 18.25 -6.18
CA ALA A 129 -8.65 19.56 -6.68
C ALA A 129 -8.56 19.62 -8.21
N ASP A 130 -9.30 20.54 -8.84
CA ASP A 130 -9.47 20.57 -10.30
C ASP A 130 -8.17 20.83 -11.10
N ARG A 131 -7.04 21.10 -10.44
CA ARG A 131 -5.71 21.31 -11.07
C ARG A 131 -4.63 20.36 -10.55
N ASP A 132 -4.97 19.47 -9.63
CA ASP A 132 -4.03 18.48 -9.07
C ASP A 132 -4.27 17.11 -9.69
N TYR A 133 -3.29 16.22 -9.52
CA TYR A 133 -3.36 14.84 -10.03
C TYR A 133 -3.66 13.83 -8.92
N LEU A 134 -3.04 13.99 -7.75
CA LEU A 134 -3.13 13.09 -6.61
C LEU A 134 -2.87 13.89 -5.33
N ASP A 135 -3.46 13.46 -4.21
CA ASP A 135 -3.25 14.10 -2.90
C ASP A 135 -2.79 13.10 -1.85
N ARG A 136 -2.15 13.57 -0.77
CA ARG A 136 -1.76 12.73 0.36
C ARG A 136 -2.99 12.35 1.19
N PRO A 137 -3.00 11.16 1.81
CA PRO A 137 -4.05 10.82 2.76
C PRO A 137 -3.98 11.75 3.98
N THR A 138 -5.01 12.56 4.21
CA THR A 138 -5.11 13.48 5.35
C THR A 138 -6.25 13.09 6.29
N ALA A 139 -6.16 13.50 7.55
CA ALA A 139 -7.25 13.31 8.51
C ALA A 139 -8.55 13.99 8.06
N ARG A 140 -8.45 15.13 7.38
CA ARG A 140 -9.59 15.84 6.79
C ARG A 140 -10.25 15.00 5.70
N LEU A 141 -9.46 14.49 4.75
CA LEU A 141 -9.95 13.61 3.69
C LEU A 141 -10.69 12.40 4.28
N ILE A 142 -10.08 11.72 5.25
CA ILE A 142 -10.69 10.54 5.88
C ILE A 142 -12.02 10.89 6.54
N LYS A 143 -12.09 12.02 7.26
CA LYS A 143 -13.32 12.48 7.90
C LYS A 143 -14.41 12.79 6.88
N GLU A 144 -14.08 13.48 5.79
CA GLU A 144 -15.04 13.79 4.72
C GLU A 144 -15.50 12.51 4.01
N PHE A 145 -14.58 11.58 3.77
CA PHE A 145 -14.85 10.30 3.13
C PHE A 145 -15.69 9.35 3.99
N ASP A 146 -15.45 9.29 5.31
CA ASP A 146 -16.25 8.50 6.26
C ASP A 146 -17.72 8.96 6.31
N ASN A 147 -18.01 10.23 5.97
CA ASN A 147 -19.38 10.77 5.88
C ASN A 147 -19.93 10.79 4.44
N LEU A 148 -19.18 10.28 3.46
CA LEU A 148 -19.55 10.37 2.05
C LEU A 148 -20.85 9.61 1.77
N GLU A 149 -21.04 8.46 2.40
CA GLU A 149 -22.17 7.58 2.17
C GLU A 149 -23.52 8.29 2.30
N GLU A 150 -23.73 9.01 3.42
CA GLU A 150 -24.97 9.75 3.70
C GLU A 150 -25.24 10.86 2.67
N SER A 151 -24.17 11.44 2.13
CA SER A 151 -24.23 12.56 1.19
C SER A 151 -24.14 12.15 -0.28
N PHE A 152 -23.80 10.88 -0.57
CA PHE A 152 -23.45 10.41 -1.91
C PHE A 152 -24.62 10.56 -2.88
N SER A 153 -25.80 10.06 -2.51
CA SER A 153 -27.00 10.11 -3.36
C SER A 153 -27.42 11.55 -3.72
N LYS A 154 -27.24 12.47 -2.75
CA LYS A 154 -27.58 13.89 -2.92
C LYS A 154 -26.56 14.61 -3.81
N ASN A 155 -25.27 14.45 -3.52
CA ASN A 155 -24.20 15.28 -4.09
C ASN A 155 -23.52 14.69 -5.34
N ILE A 156 -23.51 13.36 -5.50
CA ILE A 156 -22.84 12.65 -6.60
C ILE A 156 -23.85 11.83 -7.40
N GLY A 157 -24.66 11.03 -6.70
CA GLY A 157 -25.70 10.20 -7.28
C GLY A 157 -25.16 9.00 -8.07
N SER A 158 -25.97 7.95 -8.11
CA SER A 158 -25.75 6.76 -8.94
C SER A 158 -26.42 6.92 -10.29
N GLN A 159 -25.77 6.44 -11.35
CA GLN A 159 -26.36 6.20 -12.66
C GLN A 159 -26.44 4.70 -12.88
N HIS A 160 -27.44 4.24 -13.62
CA HIS A 160 -27.40 2.89 -14.17
C HIS A 160 -26.16 2.76 -15.07
N GLY A 161 -25.55 1.57 -15.11
CA GLY A 161 -24.36 1.31 -15.93
C GLY A 161 -24.62 1.50 -17.43
N VAL A 162 -23.91 0.77 -18.28
CA VAL A 162 -24.09 0.95 -19.74
C VAL A 162 -25.52 0.64 -20.16
N MET A 163 -26.24 1.66 -20.64
CA MET A 163 -27.64 1.57 -21.03
C MET A 163 -27.77 1.23 -22.52
N PRO A 164 -28.72 0.37 -22.91
CA PRO A 164 -28.97 0.07 -24.32
C PRO A 164 -29.33 1.34 -25.11
N GLY A 165 -28.68 1.54 -26.25
CA GLY A 165 -28.94 2.67 -27.14
C GLY A 165 -28.11 3.93 -26.86
N THR A 166 -27.36 3.98 -25.74
CA THR A 166 -26.35 5.03 -25.53
C THR A 166 -24.98 4.53 -25.98
N ARG A 167 -24.10 5.47 -26.36
CA ARG A 167 -22.66 5.19 -26.61
C ARG A 167 -21.78 5.59 -25.43
N GLU A 168 -22.39 5.83 -24.27
CA GLU A 168 -21.66 6.23 -23.07
C GLU A 168 -20.96 5.01 -22.47
N ASN A 169 -19.67 5.14 -22.21
CA ASN A 169 -18.85 4.08 -21.63
C ASN A 169 -18.19 4.58 -20.35
N PRO A 170 -18.90 4.59 -19.21
CA PRO A 170 -18.35 5.09 -17.94
C PRO A 170 -17.08 4.35 -17.51
N LEU A 171 -16.97 3.04 -17.78
CA LEU A 171 -15.77 2.26 -17.43
C LEU A 171 -14.55 2.68 -18.26
N TYR A 172 -14.71 2.86 -19.58
CA TYR A 172 -13.64 3.44 -20.41
C TYR A 172 -13.23 4.82 -19.92
N ASN A 173 -14.21 5.69 -19.64
CA ASN A 173 -13.96 7.04 -19.14
C ASN A 173 -13.21 6.99 -17.80
N ALA A 174 -13.61 6.09 -16.91
CA ALA A 174 -13.03 5.90 -15.59
C ALA A 174 -11.55 5.49 -15.66
N ILE A 175 -11.22 4.54 -16.54
CA ILE A 175 -9.83 4.13 -16.79
C ILE A 175 -9.03 5.30 -17.38
N TRP A 176 -9.62 6.08 -18.30
CA TRP A 176 -8.94 7.24 -18.87
C TRP A 176 -8.69 8.35 -17.84
N VAL A 177 -9.66 8.64 -16.97
CA VAL A 177 -9.47 9.58 -15.85
C VAL A 177 -8.37 9.08 -14.91
N ALA A 178 -8.43 7.81 -14.49
CA ALA A 178 -7.42 7.22 -13.61
C ALA A 178 -6.01 7.24 -14.22
N GLN A 179 -5.89 6.93 -15.52
CA GLN A 179 -4.64 7.03 -16.28
C GLN A 179 -4.09 8.46 -16.28
N ALA A 180 -4.94 9.47 -16.46
CA ALA A 180 -4.54 10.87 -16.43
C ALA A 180 -4.08 11.33 -15.04
N LEU A 181 -4.76 10.90 -13.97
CA LEU A 181 -4.36 11.17 -12.58
C LEU A 181 -2.99 10.54 -12.26
N LEU A 182 -2.72 9.35 -12.82
CA LEU A 182 -1.44 8.65 -12.65
C LEU A 182 -0.35 9.11 -13.63
N ARG A 183 -0.56 10.19 -14.39
CA ARG A 183 0.49 10.76 -15.26
C ARG A 183 1.65 11.34 -14.45
N LYS A 184 1.39 11.81 -13.22
CA LYS A 184 2.41 12.36 -12.31
C LYS A 184 3.51 11.34 -12.00
N GLY A 185 4.77 11.80 -11.99
CA GLY A 185 5.95 11.00 -11.68
C GLY A 185 6.32 9.99 -12.77
N SER A 186 7.53 9.46 -12.72
CA SER A 186 8.01 8.45 -13.67
C SER A 186 7.69 7.03 -13.18
N ALA A 187 7.32 6.12 -14.09
CA ALA A 187 7.16 4.69 -13.77
C ALA A 187 8.47 4.02 -13.31
N LYS A 188 9.63 4.66 -13.50
CA LYS A 188 10.92 4.17 -12.99
C LYS A 188 11.11 4.44 -11.49
N THR A 189 10.42 5.44 -10.94
CA THR A 189 10.63 5.93 -9.57
C THR A 189 9.41 5.73 -8.68
N VAL A 190 8.22 5.62 -9.27
CA VAL A 190 6.96 5.48 -8.54
C VAL A 190 6.20 4.27 -9.03
N ASP A 191 5.74 3.43 -8.09
CA ASP A 191 4.78 2.37 -8.39
C ASP A 191 3.39 2.99 -8.58
N LYS A 192 2.67 2.60 -9.64
CA LYS A 192 1.41 3.23 -10.04
C LYS A 192 0.33 2.17 -10.21
N ARG A 193 -0.78 2.31 -9.47
CA ARG A 193 -1.82 1.28 -9.40
C ARG A 193 -3.22 1.87 -9.47
N ILE A 194 -4.11 1.18 -10.19
CA ILE A 194 -5.56 1.40 -10.19
C ILE A 194 -6.18 0.21 -9.46
N LEU A 195 -6.93 0.47 -8.40
CA LEU A 195 -7.68 -0.53 -7.64
C LEU A 195 -9.15 -0.43 -8.00
N LEU A 196 -9.66 -1.38 -8.78
CA LEU A 196 -11.03 -1.38 -9.32
C LEU A 196 -11.98 -2.20 -8.45
N PHE A 197 -12.96 -1.55 -7.85
CA PHE A 197 -14.02 -2.17 -7.03
C PHE A 197 -15.32 -2.22 -7.81
N THR A 198 -15.89 -3.42 -7.98
CA THR A 198 -17.19 -3.60 -8.66
C THR A 198 -17.80 -4.95 -8.30
N ASN A 199 -19.14 -5.04 -8.34
CA ASN A 199 -19.89 -6.29 -8.30
C ASN A 199 -20.53 -6.64 -9.66
N GLU A 200 -20.17 -5.96 -10.74
CA GLU A 200 -20.63 -6.26 -12.10
C GLU A 200 -19.54 -7.01 -12.88
N ASP A 201 -19.85 -8.24 -13.32
CA ASP A 201 -18.90 -9.15 -13.98
C ASP A 201 -18.93 -9.06 -15.52
N ASP A 202 -20.07 -8.66 -16.11
CA ASP A 202 -20.20 -8.30 -17.54
C ASP A 202 -20.71 -6.85 -17.69
N PRO A 203 -19.82 -5.85 -17.67
CA PRO A 203 -20.20 -4.43 -17.74
C PRO A 203 -20.92 -4.06 -19.06
N PHE A 204 -20.78 -4.88 -20.11
CA PHE A 204 -21.42 -4.65 -21.41
C PHE A 204 -22.51 -5.69 -21.73
N GLY A 205 -22.94 -6.50 -20.76
CA GLY A 205 -23.90 -7.59 -20.96
C GLY A 205 -25.27 -7.15 -21.45
N ARG A 206 -25.67 -5.91 -21.13
CA ARG A 206 -26.95 -5.31 -21.53
C ARG A 206 -26.93 -4.73 -22.95
N VAL A 207 -25.75 -4.52 -23.52
CA VAL A 207 -25.57 -3.98 -24.88
C VAL A 207 -25.50 -5.14 -25.86
N THR A 208 -26.01 -4.97 -27.07
CA THR A 208 -26.00 -6.03 -28.10
C THR A 208 -25.39 -5.55 -29.42
N GLY A 209 -24.98 -6.52 -30.24
CA GLY A 209 -24.50 -6.29 -31.60
C GLY A 209 -23.15 -5.55 -31.69
N ALA A 210 -23.02 -4.75 -32.75
CA ALA A 210 -21.78 -4.04 -33.07
C ALA A 210 -21.36 -3.04 -31.98
N ILE A 211 -22.32 -2.44 -31.26
CA ILE A 211 -22.05 -1.48 -30.18
C ILE A 211 -21.33 -2.18 -29.02
N LYS A 212 -21.78 -3.37 -28.60
CA LYS A 212 -21.10 -4.17 -27.55
C LYS A 212 -19.65 -4.46 -27.95
N SER A 213 -19.47 -4.91 -29.19
CA SER A 213 -18.15 -5.29 -29.71
C SER A 213 -17.18 -4.11 -29.74
N ASP A 214 -17.65 -2.94 -30.20
CA ASP A 214 -16.82 -1.74 -30.26
C ASP A 214 -16.49 -1.17 -28.87
N MET A 215 -17.47 -1.13 -27.96
CA MET A 215 -17.25 -0.70 -26.57
C MET A 215 -16.27 -1.62 -25.83
N THR A 216 -16.44 -2.93 -25.98
CA THR A 216 -15.54 -3.92 -25.38
C THR A 216 -14.12 -3.71 -25.91
N ARG A 217 -13.96 -3.67 -27.24
CA ARG A 217 -12.65 -3.48 -27.88
C ARG A 217 -11.97 -2.18 -27.46
N THR A 218 -12.69 -1.06 -27.43
CA THR A 218 -12.13 0.25 -27.07
C THR A 218 -11.75 0.34 -25.60
N THR A 219 -12.55 -0.25 -24.69
CA THR A 219 -12.20 -0.35 -23.26
C THR A 219 -10.98 -1.22 -23.03
N LEU A 220 -10.90 -2.40 -23.66
CA LEU A 220 -9.74 -3.27 -23.54
C LEU A 220 -8.46 -2.62 -24.10
N GLN A 221 -8.55 -1.97 -25.26
CA GLN A 221 -7.42 -1.22 -25.81
C GLN A 221 -6.96 -0.12 -24.86
N ARG A 222 -7.89 0.61 -24.23
CA ARG A 222 -7.55 1.65 -23.25
C ARG A 222 -6.87 1.09 -22.00
N ALA A 223 -7.31 -0.07 -21.52
CA ALA A 223 -6.68 -0.74 -20.39
C ALA A 223 -5.25 -1.16 -20.74
N LYS A 224 -5.05 -1.73 -21.93
CA LYS A 224 -3.73 -2.06 -22.47
C LYS A 224 -2.82 -0.84 -22.57
N ASP A 225 -3.30 0.26 -23.16
CA ASP A 225 -2.53 1.51 -23.25
C ASP A 225 -2.14 2.04 -21.85
N THR A 226 -2.99 1.80 -20.85
CA THR A 226 -2.72 2.18 -19.45
C THR A 226 -1.63 1.30 -18.85
N GLN A 227 -1.67 -0.01 -19.09
CA GLN A 227 -0.64 -0.96 -18.66
C GLN A 227 0.71 -0.71 -19.35
N ASP A 228 0.70 -0.35 -20.64
CA ASP A 228 1.90 0.00 -21.40
C ASP A 228 2.62 1.25 -20.83
N LEU A 229 1.90 2.12 -20.10
CA LEU A 229 2.48 3.25 -19.34
C LEU A 229 3.05 2.83 -17.97
N GLY A 230 3.07 1.53 -17.65
CA GLY A 230 3.53 1.00 -16.38
C GLY A 230 2.54 1.16 -15.23
N ILE A 231 1.25 1.36 -15.53
CA ILE A 231 0.18 1.44 -14.52
C ILE A 231 -0.47 0.06 -14.37
N THR A 232 -0.42 -0.51 -13.17
CA THR A 232 -1.06 -1.79 -12.90
C THR A 232 -2.55 -1.59 -12.63
N ILE A 233 -3.41 -2.37 -13.28
CA ILE A 233 -4.85 -2.41 -12.99
C ILE A 233 -5.15 -3.67 -12.19
N GLU A 234 -5.69 -3.50 -10.98
CA GLU A 234 -5.97 -4.59 -10.07
C GLU A 234 -7.47 -4.63 -9.73
N LEU A 235 -8.11 -5.76 -10.06
CA LEU A 235 -9.53 -5.99 -9.77
C LEU A 235 -9.74 -6.47 -8.33
N LEU A 236 -10.70 -5.86 -7.66
CA LEU A 236 -11.24 -6.20 -6.35
C LEU A 236 -12.74 -6.52 -6.52
N PRO A 237 -13.06 -7.77 -6.91
CA PRO A 237 -14.45 -8.16 -7.15
C PRO A 237 -15.21 -8.22 -5.83
N LEU A 238 -16.40 -7.64 -5.81
CA LEU A 238 -17.32 -7.67 -4.68
C LEU A 238 -18.41 -8.70 -4.96
N SER A 239 -18.52 -9.71 -4.11
CA SER A 239 -19.49 -10.81 -4.27
C SER A 239 -19.96 -11.27 -2.90
N CYS A 240 -21.25 -11.59 -2.77
CA CYS A 240 -21.72 -12.26 -1.57
C CYS A 240 -21.32 -13.75 -1.58
N PRO A 241 -21.28 -14.43 -0.41
CA PRO A 241 -20.80 -15.81 -0.29
C PRO A 241 -21.49 -16.83 -1.20
N ASN A 242 -22.70 -16.54 -1.67
CA ASN A 242 -23.51 -17.44 -2.51
C ASN A 242 -23.43 -17.09 -4.01
N GLU A 243 -22.83 -15.96 -4.37
CA GLU A 243 -22.66 -15.55 -5.76
C GLU A 243 -21.22 -15.77 -6.20
N ILE A 244 -21.03 -16.00 -7.50
CA ILE A 244 -19.73 -16.16 -8.13
C ILE A 244 -19.55 -15.00 -9.10
N PHE A 245 -18.50 -14.20 -8.90
CA PHE A 245 -18.11 -13.18 -9.85
C PHE A 245 -17.25 -13.82 -10.94
N ASP A 246 -17.77 -13.85 -12.16
CA ASP A 246 -17.11 -14.49 -13.28
C ASP A 246 -16.20 -13.52 -14.04
N ILE A 247 -14.93 -13.52 -13.66
CA ILE A 247 -13.88 -12.66 -14.21
C ILE A 247 -13.66 -12.96 -15.71
N SER A 248 -13.94 -14.20 -16.15
CA SER A 248 -13.68 -14.63 -17.54
C SER A 248 -14.58 -13.93 -18.57
N LYS A 249 -15.69 -13.34 -18.13
CA LYS A 249 -16.63 -12.63 -19.01
C LYS A 249 -16.05 -11.37 -19.63
N PHE A 250 -15.14 -10.68 -18.92
CA PHE A 250 -14.62 -9.39 -19.36
C PHE A 250 -13.30 -9.01 -18.71
N TYR A 251 -13.19 -9.15 -17.39
CA TYR A 251 -12.06 -8.58 -16.65
C TYR A 251 -10.77 -9.35 -16.84
N ALA A 252 -10.79 -10.65 -17.13
CA ALA A 252 -9.59 -11.42 -17.44
C ALA A 252 -8.77 -10.76 -18.56
N ASP A 253 -9.45 -10.36 -19.64
CA ASP A 253 -8.84 -9.63 -20.76
C ASP A 253 -8.42 -8.20 -20.35
N LEU A 254 -9.22 -7.52 -19.52
CA LEU A 254 -8.96 -6.14 -19.09
C LEU A 254 -7.65 -6.03 -18.27
N ILE A 255 -7.40 -6.99 -17.38
CA ILE A 255 -6.20 -6.99 -16.53
C ILE A 255 -5.06 -7.84 -17.10
N GLY A 256 -5.26 -8.50 -18.25
CA GLY A 256 -4.24 -9.28 -18.94
C GLY A 256 -3.91 -10.61 -18.26
N LEU A 257 -4.91 -11.28 -17.67
CA LEU A 257 -4.73 -12.63 -17.11
C LEU A 257 -4.88 -13.69 -18.21
N GLU A 258 -3.85 -14.51 -18.40
CA GLU A 258 -3.86 -15.61 -19.35
C GLU A 258 -3.43 -16.94 -18.70
N GLY A 259 -3.90 -18.08 -19.23
CA GLY A 259 -3.44 -19.41 -18.84
C GLY A 259 -3.48 -19.70 -17.34
N ASP A 260 -2.32 -20.06 -16.78
CA ASP A 260 -2.18 -20.45 -15.37
C ASP A 260 -2.43 -19.27 -14.40
N ASP A 261 -2.19 -18.02 -14.82
CA ASP A 261 -2.40 -16.84 -13.97
C ASP A 261 -3.90 -16.60 -13.71
N LEU A 262 -4.75 -16.87 -14.70
CA LEU A 262 -6.20 -16.83 -14.54
C LEU A 262 -6.67 -17.87 -13.52
N VAL A 263 -6.16 -19.10 -13.61
CA VAL A 263 -6.52 -20.19 -12.67
C VAL A 263 -6.07 -19.85 -11.25
N ASN A 264 -4.85 -19.34 -11.09
CA ASN A 264 -4.32 -18.92 -9.80
C ASN A 264 -5.13 -17.75 -9.20
N PHE A 265 -5.52 -16.78 -10.02
CA PHE A 265 -6.35 -15.66 -9.59
C PHE A 265 -7.75 -16.13 -9.16
N MET A 266 -8.38 -17.02 -9.93
CA MET A 266 -9.68 -17.60 -9.57
C MET A 266 -9.62 -18.43 -8.28
N ALA A 267 -8.55 -19.19 -8.06
CA ALA A 267 -8.34 -19.90 -6.80
C ALA A 267 -8.15 -18.94 -5.61
N SER A 268 -7.46 -17.82 -5.82
CA SER A 268 -7.30 -16.77 -4.81
C SER A 268 -8.59 -15.98 -4.55
N ALA A 269 -9.38 -15.69 -5.58
CA ALA A 269 -10.67 -15.00 -5.49
C ALA A 269 -11.77 -15.91 -4.90
N GLY A 270 -11.68 -17.22 -5.18
CA GLY A 270 -12.58 -18.26 -4.69
C GLY A 270 -12.33 -18.71 -3.25
N ASN A 271 -11.24 -18.26 -2.61
CA ASN A 271 -11.04 -18.41 -1.16
C ASN A 271 -12.03 -17.52 -0.40
N LYS A 272 -13.30 -17.94 -0.40
CA LYS A 272 -14.42 -17.42 0.37
C LYS A 272 -14.12 -17.56 1.87
N LEU A 273 -13.49 -16.56 2.49
CA LEU A 273 -13.60 -16.33 3.94
C LEU A 273 -12.91 -15.06 4.45
N GLU A 274 -12.06 -14.40 3.66
CA GLU A 274 -11.37 -13.21 4.15
C GLU A 274 -12.20 -11.95 3.89
N ASP A 275 -12.38 -11.16 4.95
CA ASP A 275 -12.96 -9.82 4.93
C ASP A 275 -12.32 -9.03 3.77
N MET A 276 -13.12 -8.30 2.97
CA MET A 276 -12.61 -7.46 1.88
C MET A 276 -11.53 -6.50 2.38
N LYS A 277 -11.62 -6.09 3.65
CA LYS A 277 -10.58 -5.32 4.34
C LYS A 277 -9.24 -6.06 4.39
N ASP A 278 -9.25 -7.36 4.64
CA ASP A 278 -8.03 -8.19 4.64
C ASP A 278 -7.46 -8.40 3.24
N GLN A 279 -8.31 -8.60 2.22
CA GLN A 279 -7.84 -8.70 0.84
C GLN A 279 -7.21 -7.38 0.36
N LEU A 280 -7.89 -6.25 0.61
CA LEU A 280 -7.35 -4.93 0.31
C LEU A 280 -6.06 -4.69 1.10
N ARG A 281 -6.01 -5.07 2.39
CA ARG A 281 -4.79 -4.94 3.20
C ARG A 281 -3.63 -5.76 2.62
N LYS A 282 -3.85 -6.99 2.16
CA LYS A 282 -2.80 -7.82 1.56
C LYS A 282 -2.25 -7.22 0.27
N ARG A 283 -3.12 -6.63 -0.56
CA ARG A 283 -2.77 -6.00 -1.86
C ARG A 283 -2.18 -4.58 -1.67
N MET A 284 -2.64 -3.90 -0.63
CA MET A 284 -1.96 -2.94 0.26
C MET A 284 -0.43 -2.99 0.28
N PHE A 285 0.05 -4.06 0.88
CA PHE A 285 1.44 -4.19 1.30
C PHE A 285 2.28 -4.89 0.24
N THR A 286 3.09 -4.12 -0.47
CA THR A 286 4.14 -4.68 -1.33
C THR A 286 5.21 -5.39 -0.50
N LYS A 287 5.72 -6.51 -1.02
CA LYS A 287 6.75 -7.31 -0.33
C LYS A 287 8.06 -6.52 -0.27
N ARG A 288 8.39 -5.97 0.90
CA ARG A 288 9.66 -5.25 1.10
C ARG A 288 10.78 -6.18 1.58
N ARG A 289 11.73 -6.47 0.70
CA ARG A 289 12.95 -7.21 1.03
C ARG A 289 13.75 -6.44 2.10
N VAL A 290 14.11 -7.11 3.18
CA VAL A 290 15.00 -6.57 4.23
C VAL A 290 16.45 -6.68 3.79
N ASN A 291 16.85 -7.88 3.37
CA ASN A 291 18.20 -8.13 2.91
C ASN A 291 18.21 -9.22 1.82
N LYS A 292 19.28 -9.24 1.03
CA LYS A 292 19.61 -10.35 0.13
C LYS A 292 20.88 -11.00 0.67
N PHE A 293 20.87 -12.31 0.88
CA PHE A 293 22.05 -13.03 1.35
C PHE A 293 22.21 -14.36 0.62
N LYS A 294 23.44 -14.85 0.59
CA LYS A 294 23.76 -16.13 -0.04
C LYS A 294 23.55 -17.26 0.97
N PHE A 295 22.79 -18.28 0.56
CA PHE A 295 22.66 -19.54 1.25
C PHE A 295 23.62 -20.55 0.63
N THR A 296 24.73 -20.82 1.31
CA THR A 296 25.77 -21.73 0.84
C THR A 296 25.49 -23.14 1.36
N LEU A 297 25.28 -24.06 0.43
CA LEU A 297 25.19 -25.49 0.67
C LEU A 297 26.60 -26.10 0.73
N VAL A 298 26.68 -27.41 0.97
CA VAL A 298 27.95 -28.16 0.86
C VAL A 298 28.39 -28.19 -0.62
N ASP A 299 29.70 -28.29 -0.87
CA ASP A 299 30.31 -28.39 -2.21
C ASP A 299 30.21 -27.14 -3.12
N GLY A 300 30.18 -25.94 -2.53
CA GLY A 300 30.26 -24.69 -3.30
C GLY A 300 28.97 -24.29 -4.02
N VAL A 301 27.93 -25.12 -3.94
CA VAL A 301 26.58 -24.77 -4.42
C VAL A 301 26.02 -23.68 -3.52
N SER A 302 25.46 -22.63 -4.12
CA SER A 302 24.90 -21.50 -3.38
C SER A 302 23.64 -20.97 -4.04
N ILE A 303 22.65 -20.59 -3.24
CA ILE A 303 21.38 -20.01 -3.69
C ILE A 303 21.25 -18.62 -3.08
N ASP A 304 20.82 -17.65 -3.86
CA ASP A 304 20.50 -16.31 -3.35
C ASP A 304 19.11 -16.32 -2.71
N LEU A 305 19.03 -15.90 -1.44
CA LEU A 305 17.78 -15.79 -0.70
C LEU A 305 17.45 -14.32 -0.39
N ASN A 306 16.17 -13.99 -0.44
CA ASN A 306 15.63 -12.72 0.04
C ASN A 306 15.03 -12.94 1.44
N SER A 307 15.39 -12.09 2.39
CA SER A 307 14.75 -12.07 3.70
C SER A 307 13.67 -11.02 3.79
N TYR A 308 12.59 -11.37 4.48
CA TYR A 308 11.45 -10.51 4.74
C TYR A 308 11.18 -10.49 6.24
N ALA A 309 10.89 -9.31 6.78
CA ALA A 309 10.43 -9.16 8.15
C ALA A 309 8.89 -9.08 8.13
N LEU A 310 8.24 -10.22 8.37
CA LEU A 310 6.78 -10.33 8.37
C LEU A 310 6.14 -9.59 9.56
N ILE A 311 6.87 -9.48 10.67
CA ILE A 311 6.44 -8.78 11.88
C ILE A 311 7.48 -7.71 12.17
N ARG A 312 7.01 -6.47 12.37
CA ARG A 312 7.83 -5.34 12.81
C ARG A 312 7.12 -4.62 13.96
N PRO A 313 7.85 -4.20 15.01
CA PRO A 313 7.26 -3.33 16.02
C PRO A 313 6.81 -2.01 15.40
N THR A 314 5.55 -1.64 15.60
CA THR A 314 5.04 -0.31 15.24
C THR A 314 5.41 0.67 16.34
N VAL A 315 6.41 1.50 16.09
CA VAL A 315 6.84 2.56 17.01
C VAL A 315 6.19 3.89 16.63
N PRO A 316 5.95 4.81 17.58
CA PRO A 316 5.53 6.17 17.26
C PRO A 316 6.47 6.83 16.25
N GLY A 317 5.91 7.64 15.35
CA GLY A 317 6.69 8.36 14.33
C GLY A 317 7.77 9.26 14.95
N SER A 318 8.81 9.55 14.19
CA SER A 318 9.89 10.45 14.63
C SER A 318 9.36 11.86 14.87
N ILE A 319 9.77 12.46 15.98
CA ILE A 319 9.47 13.86 16.29
C ILE A 319 10.11 14.73 15.19
N THR A 320 9.30 15.60 14.59
CA THR A 320 9.76 16.61 13.61
C THR A 320 9.74 17.97 14.28
N TRP A 321 10.89 18.65 14.32
CA TRP A 321 10.98 20.00 14.86
C TRP A 321 10.44 21.00 13.84
N LEU A 322 9.62 21.94 14.30
CA LEU A 322 8.99 22.95 13.46
C LEU A 322 9.43 24.35 13.90
N ASP A 323 9.51 25.25 12.94
CA ASP A 323 9.61 26.69 13.21
C ASP A 323 8.32 27.18 13.89
N SER A 324 8.46 27.92 15.00
CA SER A 324 7.31 28.29 15.85
C SER A 324 6.35 29.29 15.22
N VAL A 325 6.78 30.01 14.19
CA VAL A 325 5.96 31.03 13.51
C VAL A 325 5.32 30.44 12.25
N THR A 326 6.11 29.73 11.45
CA THR A 326 5.70 29.23 10.13
C THR A 326 5.20 27.78 10.14
N ASN A 327 5.42 27.04 11.22
CA ASN A 327 5.15 25.60 11.33
C ASN A 327 5.82 24.74 10.25
N ARG A 328 6.91 25.23 9.64
CA ARG A 328 7.68 24.49 8.64
C ARG A 328 8.72 23.58 9.31
N PRO A 329 9.01 22.39 8.76
CA PRO A 329 10.06 21.51 9.29
C PRO A 329 11.44 22.18 9.33
N LEU A 330 12.15 22.01 10.44
CA LEU A 330 13.51 22.49 10.62
C LEU A 330 14.54 21.45 10.15
N LYS A 331 15.54 21.90 9.41
CA LYS A 331 16.71 21.08 9.05
C LYS A 331 17.67 21.03 10.25
N SER A 332 17.92 19.83 10.77
CA SER A 332 18.88 19.61 11.86
C SER A 332 20.26 19.28 11.30
N GLU A 333 21.27 20.08 11.64
CA GLU A 333 22.67 19.82 11.32
C GLU A 333 23.47 19.63 12.62
N ARG A 334 24.40 18.66 12.64
CA ARG A 334 25.21 18.36 13.81
C ARG A 334 26.70 18.37 13.47
N ASN A 335 27.39 19.36 14.00
CA ASN A 335 28.85 19.51 13.89
C ASN A 335 29.50 19.26 15.26
N PHE A 336 30.72 18.70 15.25
CA PHE A 336 31.52 18.49 16.45
C PHE A 336 32.67 19.48 16.48
N PHE A 337 32.90 20.10 17.64
CA PHE A 337 33.97 21.10 17.82
C PHE A 337 34.90 20.69 18.94
N CYS A 338 36.19 21.01 18.80
CA CYS A 338 37.18 20.84 19.85
C CYS A 338 36.93 21.88 20.96
N ALA A 339 36.75 21.42 22.21
CA ALA A 339 36.42 22.30 23.33
C ALA A 339 37.51 23.35 23.62
N ASP A 340 38.78 23.01 23.39
CA ASP A 340 39.91 23.89 23.71
C ASP A 340 40.21 24.91 22.60
N THR A 341 39.98 24.54 21.34
CA THR A 341 40.40 25.34 20.17
C THR A 341 39.24 25.93 19.37
N GLY A 342 38.01 25.46 19.59
CA GLY A 342 36.85 25.82 18.76
C GLY A 342 36.90 25.28 17.33
N ALA A 343 37.96 24.56 16.95
CA ALA A 343 38.13 24.03 15.60
C ALA A 343 37.11 22.91 15.33
N LEU A 344 36.60 22.88 14.09
CA LEU A 344 35.71 21.82 13.61
C LEU A 344 36.46 20.48 13.59
N VAL A 345 35.82 19.43 14.10
CA VAL A 345 36.36 18.07 14.11
C VAL A 345 35.86 17.34 12.88
N GLU A 346 36.67 17.30 11.83
CA GLU A 346 36.36 16.62 10.57
C GLU A 346 36.56 15.10 10.64
N GLU A 347 37.55 14.65 11.42
CA GLU A 347 37.90 13.23 11.52
C GLU A 347 37.09 12.47 12.57
N SER A 348 36.93 11.16 12.35
CA SER A 348 36.29 10.26 13.32
C SER A 348 37.02 10.28 14.66
N THR A 349 36.34 10.77 15.71
CA THR A 349 36.96 10.89 17.03
C THR A 349 37.32 9.52 17.60
N THR A 350 38.51 9.42 18.20
CA THR A 350 38.97 8.19 18.86
C THR A 350 38.06 7.89 20.06
N ARG A 351 37.54 6.65 20.15
CA ARG A 351 36.69 6.22 21.26
C ARG A 351 37.52 5.57 22.36
N PHE A 352 37.18 5.83 23.61
CA PHE A 352 37.83 5.22 24.78
C PHE A 352 36.82 4.41 25.57
N HIS A 353 37.15 3.16 25.87
CA HIS A 353 36.37 2.34 26.80
C HIS A 353 37.18 2.16 28.09
N PRO A 354 36.71 2.69 29.23
CA PRO A 354 37.38 2.50 30.52
C PRO A 354 37.15 1.08 31.04
N TYR A 355 38.17 0.50 31.69
CA TYR A 355 38.03 -0.75 32.45
C TYR A 355 38.81 -0.67 33.76
N LYS A 356 38.22 -1.19 34.84
CA LYS A 356 38.90 -1.32 36.13
C LYS A 356 39.72 -2.61 36.14
N SER A 357 41.01 -2.51 36.43
CA SER A 357 41.86 -3.66 36.74
C SER A 357 42.00 -3.80 38.25
N ALA A 358 41.92 -5.03 38.77
CA ALA A 358 41.90 -5.33 40.20
C ALA A 358 43.19 -4.95 40.95
N SER A 359 44.30 -4.67 40.26
CA SER A 359 45.60 -4.49 40.92
C SER A 359 46.26 -3.12 40.73
N LYS A 360 45.89 -2.30 39.73
CA LYS A 360 46.52 -0.98 39.51
C LYS A 360 45.60 -0.06 38.68
N GLY A 361 44.78 0.79 39.32
CA GLY A 361 44.15 1.97 38.70
C GLY A 361 43.16 1.77 37.53
N LEU A 362 42.58 2.89 37.07
CA LEU A 362 41.64 2.95 35.94
C LEU A 362 42.42 2.98 34.62
N TRP A 363 42.30 1.94 33.79
CA TRP A 363 42.90 1.93 32.45
C TRP A 363 41.87 2.32 31.38
N LYS A 364 42.30 2.99 30.32
CA LYS A 364 41.46 3.34 29.16
C LYS A 364 41.98 2.60 27.93
N LYS A 365 41.17 1.74 27.32
CA LYS A 365 41.51 1.13 26.03
C LYS A 365 41.11 2.07 24.90
N ARG A 366 42.10 2.46 24.10
CA ARG A 366 41.92 3.33 22.93
C ARG A 366 41.43 2.51 21.74
N PHE A 367 40.36 2.93 21.10
CA PHE A 367 39.83 2.33 19.88
C PHE A 367 39.69 3.40 18.79
N GLN A 368 40.39 3.20 17.67
CA GLN A 368 40.19 4.01 16.46
C GLN A 368 39.15 3.31 15.58
N PRO A 369 37.97 3.93 15.35
CA PRO A 369 36.86 3.29 14.62
C PRO A 369 37.25 2.76 13.23
N ASN A 370 38.13 3.48 12.52
CA ASN A 370 38.50 3.16 11.14
C ASN A 370 39.74 2.25 11.00
N LYS A 371 40.59 2.12 12.02
CA LYS A 371 41.75 1.21 11.98
C LYS A 371 41.42 -0.21 12.41
N TYR A 372 40.36 -0.37 13.19
CA TYR A 372 39.90 -1.65 13.68
C TYR A 372 38.38 -1.65 13.63
N PRO A 373 37.75 -2.02 12.48
CA PRO A 373 36.34 -2.43 12.55
C PRO A 373 36.26 -3.45 13.69
N PRO A 374 35.23 -3.41 14.55
CA PRO A 374 35.15 -4.33 15.67
C PRO A 374 35.29 -5.74 15.10
N LYS A 375 36.46 -6.36 15.31
CA LYS A 375 36.64 -7.79 15.17
C LYS A 375 35.74 -8.35 16.26
N THR A 376 34.46 -8.53 15.94
CA THR A 376 33.63 -9.45 16.67
C THR A 376 34.46 -10.73 16.79
N ARG A 377 34.44 -11.33 17.97
CA ARG A 377 35.25 -12.52 18.30
C ARG A 377 35.00 -13.70 17.35
N TYR A 378 34.02 -13.56 16.45
CA TYR A 378 33.73 -14.39 15.30
C TYR A 378 34.47 -13.83 14.08
N GLN A 379 35.51 -14.55 13.68
CA GLN A 379 36.16 -14.44 12.39
C GLN A 379 35.11 -14.22 11.28
N THR A 380 35.35 -13.26 10.41
CA THR A 380 34.48 -12.76 9.33
C THR A 380 33.91 -13.89 8.45
N ILE A 381 32.81 -14.48 8.88
CA ILE A 381 31.93 -15.24 8.00
C ILE A 381 31.27 -14.18 7.09
N PRO A 382 31.35 -14.31 5.76
CA PRO A 382 30.62 -13.44 4.87
C PRO A 382 29.13 -13.42 5.26
N PRO A 383 28.43 -12.28 5.15
CA PRO A 383 27.01 -12.22 5.45
C PRO A 383 26.26 -13.27 4.61
N GLY A 384 25.68 -14.26 5.28
CA GLY A 384 25.12 -15.44 4.63
C GLY A 384 24.69 -16.51 5.63
N VAL A 385 23.98 -17.51 5.14
CA VAL A 385 23.60 -18.69 5.91
C VAL A 385 24.34 -19.87 5.29
N THR A 386 25.13 -20.59 6.09
CA THR A 386 25.87 -21.77 5.62
C THR A 386 25.27 -23.01 6.27
N LEU A 387 24.87 -23.98 5.44
CA LEU A 387 24.42 -25.27 5.93
C LEU A 387 25.62 -26.02 6.52
N LYS A 388 25.49 -26.49 7.76
CA LYS A 388 26.50 -27.33 8.42
C LYS A 388 25.97 -28.75 8.50
N GLU A 389 26.72 -29.68 7.93
CA GLU A 389 26.41 -31.11 8.00
C GLU A 389 26.56 -31.63 9.45
N GLY A 390 25.75 -32.62 9.82
CA GLY A 390 25.82 -33.29 11.13
C GLY A 390 25.28 -32.51 12.33
N VAL A 391 24.66 -31.34 12.12
CA VAL A 391 24.01 -30.58 13.20
C VAL A 391 22.63 -31.18 13.47
N SER A 392 22.44 -31.74 14.66
CA SER A 392 21.12 -32.18 15.14
C SER A 392 20.16 -30.98 15.18
N ILE A 393 18.91 -31.17 14.76
CA ILE A 393 17.86 -30.15 14.89
C ILE A 393 17.83 -29.72 16.36
N PRO A 394 18.16 -28.45 16.69
CA PRO A 394 18.18 -28.00 18.07
C PRO A 394 16.77 -28.13 18.64
N TYR A 395 16.66 -28.60 19.88
CA TYR A 395 15.40 -28.57 20.61
C TYR A 395 15.07 -27.12 20.95
N ILE A 396 14.38 -26.42 20.03
CA ILE A 396 13.97 -25.03 20.20
C ILE A 396 12.77 -25.01 21.15
N LEU A 397 13.02 -24.72 22.42
CA LEU A 397 11.96 -24.50 23.41
C LEU A 397 11.17 -23.22 23.06
N PRO A 398 9.83 -23.26 22.99
CA PRO A 398 8.99 -22.12 22.60
C PRO A 398 9.10 -20.88 23.50
N TYR A 399 9.53 -21.06 24.75
CA TYR A 399 9.40 -20.07 25.83
C TYR A 399 10.35 -18.85 25.76
N ARG A 400 11.19 -18.72 24.72
CA ARG A 400 12.08 -17.55 24.56
C ARG A 400 11.53 -16.45 23.65
N HIS A 401 10.31 -16.61 23.15
CA HIS A 401 9.66 -15.60 22.32
C HIS A 401 8.55 -14.89 23.10
N PRO A 402 8.38 -13.57 22.90
CA PRO A 402 7.20 -12.88 23.39
C PRO A 402 5.92 -13.56 22.87
N TYR A 403 4.88 -13.66 23.70
CA TYR A 403 3.67 -14.45 23.49
C TYR A 403 3.02 -14.30 22.10
N TYR A 404 3.08 -13.10 21.52
CA TYR A 404 2.55 -12.78 20.19
C TYR A 404 3.29 -13.43 19.02
N GLN A 405 4.58 -13.76 19.16
CA GLN A 405 5.33 -14.45 18.12
C GLN A 405 5.00 -15.95 18.06
N ILE A 406 4.55 -16.54 19.16
CA ILE A 406 4.26 -17.98 19.24
C ILE A 406 3.08 -18.35 18.34
N ASN A 407 1.97 -17.60 18.40
CA ASN A 407 0.77 -17.88 17.61
C ASN A 407 1.00 -17.75 16.10
N GLU A 408 1.76 -16.73 15.67
CA GLU A 408 2.08 -16.55 14.24
C GLU A 408 3.10 -17.59 13.75
N ILE A 409 4.08 -17.96 14.57
CA ILE A 409 5.01 -19.06 14.24
C ILE A 409 4.23 -20.37 14.11
N GLU A 410 3.30 -20.66 15.02
CA GLU A 410 2.45 -21.86 14.91
C GLU A 410 1.59 -21.86 13.65
N LYS A 411 1.04 -20.69 13.26
CA LYS A 411 0.26 -20.54 12.03
C LYS A 411 1.12 -20.76 10.79
N ILE A 412 2.33 -20.19 10.75
CA ILE A 412 3.30 -20.38 9.65
C ILE A 412 3.74 -21.85 9.58
N VAL A 413 4.06 -22.47 10.71
CA VAL A 413 4.45 -23.89 10.79
C VAL A 413 3.31 -24.79 10.32
N LYS A 414 2.07 -24.55 10.73
CA LYS A 414 0.89 -25.26 10.20
C LYS A 414 0.74 -25.06 8.69
N GLY A 415 0.94 -23.83 8.22
CA GLY A 415 0.89 -23.47 6.80
C GLY A 415 2.01 -24.10 5.96
N MET A 416 3.15 -24.46 6.57
CA MET A 416 4.24 -25.19 5.90
C MET A 416 4.08 -26.73 6.01
N LEU A 417 3.40 -27.22 7.05
CA LEU A 417 3.06 -28.64 7.20
C LEU A 417 2.01 -29.10 6.18
N LEU A 418 0.98 -28.28 5.93
CA LEU A 418 -0.11 -28.56 4.98
C LEU A 418 0.37 -28.90 3.55
N PRO A 419 1.26 -28.10 2.92
CA PRO A 419 1.85 -28.40 1.62
C PRO A 419 3.04 -29.38 1.70
N GLY A 420 3.37 -29.92 2.88
CA GLY A 420 4.47 -30.88 3.06
C GLY A 420 5.89 -30.29 2.94
N ILE A 421 6.03 -28.97 3.03
CA ILE A 421 7.33 -28.25 2.98
C ILE A 421 8.19 -28.64 4.19
N ILE A 422 7.56 -28.86 5.33
CA ILE A 422 8.18 -29.44 6.52
C ILE A 422 7.39 -30.68 6.93
N ARG A 423 8.06 -31.68 7.51
CA ARG A 423 7.42 -32.91 8.01
C ARG A 423 7.56 -32.93 9.53
N ARG A 424 6.52 -33.38 10.23
CA ARG A 424 6.65 -33.78 11.64
C ARG A 424 7.52 -35.03 11.66
N ASN A 425 8.55 -35.02 12.52
CA ASN A 425 9.17 -36.28 12.94
C ASN A 425 8.18 -37.09 13.76
#